data_AF-A0A7S2D125-F1
#
_entry.id   AF-A0A7S2D125-F1
#
_cell.length_a   1.000
_cell.length_b   1.000
_cell.length_c   1.000
_cell.angle_alpha   90.00
_cell.angle_beta   90.00
_cell.angle_gamma   90.00
#
_symmetry.space_group_name_H-M   'P 1'
#
loop_
_entity.id
_entity.type
_entity.pdbx_description
1 polymer ?
#
loop_
_entity_poly.entity_id
_entity_poly.type
_entity_poly.pdbx_seq_one_letter_code
_entity_poly.pdbx_strand_id
1 'polypeptide(L)'
;PLLAPCRCCALALDDEALACDTLPALAAVYNGRIRADLEQHPERPVVVMGYSMGCVFAHQMALQFQTSGLKVTLIMVDFEVSWPPMATTKRIGGYDWLGGEFEAPLLIARGMGLESQMWAAGQIEELLAMPKSERNSAVVQAKAFQEITSRKKGFRLKDFNQFVEKGSRNME
;
A
#
# COMPACT_ATOMS: atom_id res chain seq x y z
N PRO A 1 5.73 -19.25 23.10
CA PRO A 1 4.49 -18.54 23.52
C PRO A 1 3.54 -18.34 22.33
N LEU A 2 2.37 -18.99 22.34
CA LEU A 2 1.32 -18.73 21.36
C LEU A 2 0.73 -17.34 21.64
N LEU A 3 0.60 -16.51 20.61
CA LEU A 3 -0.08 -15.22 20.72
C LEU A 3 -1.53 -15.47 21.15
N ALA A 4 -2.02 -14.66 22.09
CA ALA A 4 -3.44 -14.69 22.46
C ALA A 4 -4.30 -14.44 21.21
N PRO A 5 -5.47 -15.09 21.08
CA PRO A 5 -6.38 -14.85 19.95
C PRO A 5 -6.69 -13.36 19.83
N CYS A 6 -6.38 -12.76 18.69
CA CYS A 6 -6.70 -11.37 18.39
C CYS A 6 -7.83 -11.32 17.34
N ARG A 7 -8.76 -10.39 17.52
CA ARG A 7 -9.76 -10.08 16.49
C ARG A 7 -9.08 -9.20 15.44
N CYS A 8 -8.88 -9.76 14.25
CA CYS A 8 -8.24 -9.05 13.15
C CYS A 8 -9.31 -8.38 12.28
N CYS A 9 -9.21 -7.06 12.09
CA CYS A 9 -10.01 -6.31 11.13
C CYS A 9 -9.15 -6.07 9.89
N ALA A 10 -9.31 -6.92 8.87
CA ALA A 10 -8.63 -6.73 7.60
C ALA A 10 -9.27 -5.56 6.84
N LEU A 11 -8.47 -4.53 6.57
CA LEU A 11 -8.93 -3.33 5.85
C LEU A 11 -8.89 -3.61 4.35
N ALA A 12 -10.01 -4.11 3.83
CA ALA A 12 -10.18 -4.39 2.41
C ALA A 12 -10.50 -3.10 1.62
N LEU A 13 -10.00 -3.05 0.37
CA LEU A 13 -10.38 -2.05 -0.63
C LEU A 13 -11.75 -2.41 -1.23
N ASP A 14 -12.82 -2.09 -0.50
CA ASP A 14 -14.21 -2.19 -0.96
C ASP A 14 -14.70 -0.88 -1.60
N ASP A 15 -15.95 -0.85 -2.09
CA ASP A 15 -16.49 0.29 -2.85
C ASP A 15 -16.43 1.62 -2.08
N GLU A 16 -16.59 1.60 -0.76
CA GLU A 16 -16.49 2.80 0.09
C GLU A 16 -15.04 3.28 0.21
N ALA A 17 -14.11 2.37 0.48
CA ALA A 17 -12.68 2.67 0.48
C ALA A 17 -12.21 3.17 -0.91
N LEU A 18 -12.78 2.62 -1.98
CA LEU A 18 -12.49 2.98 -3.37
C LEU A 18 -13.02 4.35 -3.78
N ALA A 19 -14.01 4.90 -3.07
CA ALA A 19 -14.56 6.23 -3.31
C ALA A 19 -13.75 7.35 -2.62
N CYS A 20 -12.72 7.00 -1.85
CA CYS A 20 -11.87 7.97 -1.17
C CYS A 20 -10.75 8.48 -2.08
N ASP A 21 -10.72 9.80 -2.32
CA ASP A 21 -9.70 10.44 -3.17
C ASP A 21 -8.46 10.91 -2.39
N THR A 22 -8.44 10.73 -1.07
CA THR A 22 -7.33 11.18 -0.23
C THR A 22 -7.02 10.18 0.89
N LEU A 23 -5.75 10.14 1.29
CA LEU A 23 -5.28 9.32 2.40
C LEU A 23 -6.05 9.59 3.72
N PRO A 24 -6.30 10.85 4.15
CA PRO A 24 -7.09 11.12 5.34
C PRO A 24 -8.53 10.62 5.28
N ALA A 25 -9.19 10.73 4.11
CA ALA A 25 -10.56 10.24 3.92
C ALA A 25 -10.61 8.70 4.03
N LEU A 26 -9.67 8.01 3.38
CA LEU A 26 -9.57 6.56 3.48
C LEU A 26 -9.29 6.09 4.91
N ALA A 27 -8.36 6.75 5.60
CA ALA A 27 -8.08 6.47 7.01
C ALA A 27 -9.32 6.69 7.90
N ALA A 28 -10.14 7.71 7.60
CA ALA A 28 -11.37 7.97 8.34
C ALA A 28 -12.41 6.86 8.17
N VAL A 29 -12.58 6.33 6.95
CA VAL A 29 -13.43 5.16 6.68
C VAL A 29 -12.98 3.95 7.50
N TYR A 30 -11.70 3.61 7.46
CA TYR A 30 -11.16 2.48 8.23
C TYR A 30 -11.26 2.69 9.75
N ASN A 31 -11.03 3.91 10.23
CA ASN A 31 -11.22 4.25 11.63
C ASN A 31 -12.69 4.12 12.06
N GLY A 32 -13.64 4.46 11.19
CA GLY A 32 -15.06 4.26 11.43
C GLY A 32 -15.41 2.79 11.67
N ARG A 33 -14.83 1.88 10.88
CA ARG A 33 -15.03 0.43 11.03
C ARG A 33 -14.49 -0.10 12.36
N ILE A 34 -13.31 0.36 12.76
CA ILE A 34 -12.74 0.00 14.07
C ILE A 34 -13.59 0.57 15.21
N ARG A 35 -14.08 1.81 15.09
CA ARG A 35 -14.97 2.39 16.11
C ARG A 35 -16.27 1.62 16.27
N ALA A 36 -16.90 1.20 15.18
CA ALA A 36 -18.10 0.36 15.24
C ALA A 36 -17.84 -0.98 15.96
N ASP A 37 -16.64 -1.55 15.83
CA ASP A 37 -16.24 -2.74 16.59
C ASP A 37 -16.02 -2.43 18.09
N LEU A 38 -15.41 -1.28 18.39
CA LEU A 38 -15.17 -0.81 19.76
C LEU A 38 -16.44 -0.42 20.50
N GLU A 39 -17.48 0.07 19.82
CA GLU A 39 -18.78 0.33 20.44
C GLU A 39 -19.37 -0.93 21.07
N GLN A 40 -19.07 -2.10 20.51
CA GLN A 40 -19.46 -3.39 21.05
C GLN A 40 -18.47 -3.92 22.11
N HIS A 41 -17.25 -3.40 22.13
CA HIS A 41 -16.12 -3.90 22.92
C HIS A 41 -15.15 -2.77 23.37
N PRO A 42 -15.62 -1.82 24.20
CA PRO A 42 -14.91 -0.56 24.46
C PRO A 42 -13.61 -0.72 25.26
N GLU A 43 -13.45 -1.83 25.99
CA GLU A 43 -12.27 -2.14 26.80
C GLU A 43 -11.08 -2.65 25.98
N ARG A 44 -11.28 -2.98 24.70
CA ARG A 44 -10.25 -3.65 23.90
C ARG A 44 -9.16 -2.68 23.45
N PRO A 45 -7.88 -3.05 23.63
CA PRO A 45 -6.79 -2.28 23.06
C PRO A 45 -6.82 -2.36 21.54
N VAL A 46 -6.55 -1.23 20.89
CA VAL A 46 -6.47 -1.13 19.43
C VAL A 46 -5.01 -1.21 19.02
N VAL A 47 -4.72 -2.14 18.10
CA VAL A 47 -3.43 -2.23 17.41
C VAL A 47 -3.67 -1.94 15.94
N VAL A 48 -3.00 -0.93 15.40
CA VAL A 48 -2.99 -0.63 13.97
C VAL A 48 -1.65 -1.09 13.42
N MET A 49 -1.68 -1.96 12.43
CA MET A 49 -0.48 -2.49 11.79
C MET A 49 -0.45 -2.09 10.33
N GLY A 50 0.69 -1.58 9.89
CA GLY A 50 0.99 -1.36 8.47
C GLY A 50 2.19 -2.19 8.04
N TYR A 51 2.20 -2.58 6.76
CA TYR A 51 3.35 -3.18 6.09
C TYR A 51 3.68 -2.37 4.83
N SER A 52 4.94 -1.99 4.64
CA SER A 52 5.39 -1.21 3.48
C SER A 52 4.54 0.07 3.29
N MET A 53 3.91 0.26 2.13
CA MET A 53 2.98 1.37 1.88
C MET A 53 1.80 1.40 2.88
N GLY A 54 1.40 0.24 3.39
CA GLY A 54 0.43 0.06 4.47
C GLY A 54 0.72 0.90 5.71
N CYS A 55 1.99 1.18 5.99
CA CYS A 55 2.43 1.98 7.12
C CYS A 55 2.02 3.45 7.03
N VAL A 56 1.90 4.02 5.83
CA VAL A 56 1.40 5.39 5.66
C VAL A 56 -0.07 5.48 6.04
N PHE A 57 -0.89 4.50 5.65
CA PHE A 57 -2.27 4.39 6.07
C PHE A 57 -2.38 4.17 7.58
N ALA A 58 -1.61 3.22 8.13
CA ALA A 58 -1.59 2.93 9.56
C ALA A 58 -1.20 4.15 10.40
N HIS A 59 -0.21 4.92 9.95
CA HIS A 59 0.21 6.17 10.60
C HIS A 59 -0.90 7.23 10.57
N GLN A 60 -1.53 7.45 9.42
CA GLN A 60 -2.64 8.41 9.30
C GLN A 60 -3.84 8.01 10.18
N MET A 61 -4.17 6.72 10.24
CA MET A 61 -5.20 6.19 11.12
C MET A 61 -4.87 6.44 12.59
N ALA A 62 -3.63 6.15 13.00
CA ALA A 62 -3.18 6.35 14.37
C ALA A 62 -3.21 7.83 14.79
N LEU A 63 -2.81 8.75 13.91
CA LEU A 63 -2.93 10.20 14.13
C LEU A 63 -4.38 10.60 14.42
N GLN A 64 -5.33 10.19 13.58
CA GLN A 64 -6.74 10.50 13.78
C GLN A 64 -7.32 9.92 15.07
N PHE A 65 -6.91 8.69 15.44
CA PHE A 65 -7.31 8.10 16.72
C PHE A 65 -6.78 8.90 17.91
N GLN A 66 -5.50 9.29 17.87
CA GLN A 66 -4.88 10.13 18.89
C GLN A 66 -5.60 11.47 19.02
N THR A 67 -5.95 12.12 17.91
CA THR A 67 -6.74 13.37 17.93
C THR A 67 -8.12 13.18 18.57
N SER A 68 -8.73 12.01 18.42
CA SER A 68 -10.00 11.67 19.09
C SER A 68 -9.86 11.19 20.54
N GLY A 69 -8.65 11.19 21.11
CA GLY A 69 -8.38 10.74 22.48
C GLY A 69 -8.31 9.22 22.66
N LEU A 70 -8.39 8.44 21.58
CA LEU A 70 -8.25 6.99 21.62
C LEU A 70 -6.77 6.60 21.60
N LYS A 71 -6.34 5.80 22.59
CA LYS A 71 -4.98 5.26 22.62
C LYS A 71 -4.89 4.05 21.70
N VAL A 72 -3.90 4.05 20.81
CA VAL A 72 -3.64 2.95 19.88
C VAL A 72 -2.17 2.58 19.89
N THR A 73 -1.87 1.30 19.69
CA THR A 73 -0.51 0.83 19.39
C THR A 73 -0.31 0.78 17.89
N LEU A 74 0.71 1.49 17.39
CA LEU A 74 1.07 1.49 15.98
C LEU A 74 2.26 0.54 15.75
N ILE A 75 2.08 -0.44 14.86
CA ILE A 75 3.14 -1.34 14.40
C ILE A 75 3.39 -1.04 12.92
N MET A 76 4.63 -0.70 12.58
CA MET A 76 5.03 -0.44 11.21
C MET A 76 6.11 -1.45 10.85
N VAL A 77 5.83 -2.28 9.85
CA VAL A 77 6.76 -3.30 9.36
C VAL A 77 7.24 -2.91 7.98
N ASP A 78 8.56 -2.99 7.76
CA ASP A 78 9.17 -2.65 6.47
C ASP A 78 8.82 -1.21 6.02
N PHE A 79 8.77 -0.30 7.00
CA PHE A 79 8.47 1.10 6.73
C PHE A 79 9.73 1.84 6.36
N GLU A 80 9.93 2.06 5.07
CA GLU A 80 10.98 2.93 4.54
C GLU A 80 10.58 4.40 4.72
N VAL A 81 10.54 4.89 5.97
CA VAL A 81 10.55 6.33 6.24
C VAL A 81 11.75 6.64 7.12
N SER A 82 12.65 7.43 6.54
CA SER A 82 13.73 8.07 7.27
C SER A 82 13.16 8.96 8.38
N TRP A 83 13.69 8.86 9.60
CA TRP A 83 13.51 9.89 10.64
C TRP A 83 14.84 10.61 10.91
N PRO A 84 14.89 11.95 10.87
CA PRO A 84 13.81 12.88 10.57
C PRO A 84 13.28 12.70 9.13
N PRO A 85 12.03 13.12 8.84
CA PRO A 85 11.49 13.06 7.49
C PRO A 85 12.47 13.77 6.55
N MET A 86 12.99 13.07 5.55
CA MET A 86 13.85 13.73 4.58
C MET A 86 13.04 14.78 3.83
N ALA A 87 13.70 15.87 3.43
CA ALA A 87 13.11 16.90 2.57
C ALA A 87 12.74 16.37 1.16
N THR A 88 12.92 15.08 0.92
CA THR A 88 12.71 14.40 -0.36
C THR A 88 11.98 13.10 -0.12
N THR A 89 11.10 12.70 -1.03
CA THR A 89 10.45 11.38 -1.07
C THR A 89 11.38 10.25 -1.48
N LYS A 90 12.69 10.51 -1.63
CA LYS A 90 13.68 9.49 -1.95
C LYS A 90 13.75 8.47 -0.82
N ARG A 91 13.60 7.18 -1.13
CA ARG A 91 13.75 6.08 -0.17
C ARG A 91 15.22 5.96 0.25
N ILE A 92 15.51 5.87 1.55
CA ILE A 92 16.87 5.55 2.03
C ILE A 92 17.12 4.06 1.81
N GLY A 93 18.16 3.71 1.07
CA GLY A 93 18.53 2.32 0.79
C GLY A 93 17.73 1.65 -0.33
N GLY A 94 16.83 2.40 -1.00
CA GLY A 94 16.06 1.97 -2.15
C GLY A 94 16.50 2.67 -3.45
N TYR A 95 15.67 2.54 -4.48
CA TYR A 95 15.83 3.25 -5.75
C TYR A 95 15.08 4.59 -5.76
N ASP A 96 15.44 5.46 -6.70
CA ASP A 96 14.67 6.66 -6.99
C ASP A 96 13.24 6.26 -7.41
N TRP A 97 12.25 6.65 -6.60
CA TRP A 97 10.84 6.39 -6.83
C TRP A 97 10.44 6.75 -8.27
N LEU A 98 9.81 5.81 -8.97
CA LEU A 98 9.46 5.99 -10.39
C LEU A 98 8.15 6.76 -10.57
N GLY A 99 7.31 6.81 -9.53
CA GLY A 99 6.06 7.58 -9.52
C GLY A 99 4.94 6.99 -10.38
N GLY A 100 3.71 7.43 -10.07
CA GLY A 100 2.52 7.26 -10.92
C GLY A 100 2.37 5.89 -11.57
N GLU A 101 2.30 5.89 -12.90
CA GLU A 101 2.00 4.71 -13.72
C GLU A 101 3.12 3.68 -13.84
N PHE A 102 4.36 4.01 -13.44
CA PHE A 102 5.46 3.05 -13.42
C PHE A 102 5.45 2.23 -12.13
N GLU A 103 5.21 2.91 -11.01
CA GLU A 103 5.31 2.30 -9.69
C GLU A 103 4.06 1.49 -9.34
N ALA A 104 2.88 1.94 -9.76
CA ALA A 104 1.62 1.23 -9.56
C ALA A 104 1.65 -0.25 -10.00
N PRO A 105 2.03 -0.61 -11.25
CA PRO A 105 2.09 -2.02 -11.68
C PRO A 105 3.16 -2.82 -10.92
N LEU A 106 4.27 -2.20 -10.51
CA LEU A 106 5.33 -2.87 -9.74
C LEU A 106 4.88 -3.19 -8.31
N LEU A 107 4.13 -2.28 -7.66
CA LEU A 107 3.54 -2.53 -6.35
C LEU A 107 2.44 -3.60 -6.41
N ILE A 108 1.60 -3.58 -7.44
CA ILE A 108 0.60 -4.64 -7.66
C ILE A 108 1.31 -5.99 -7.80
N ALA A 109 2.37 -6.05 -8.60
CA ALA A 109 3.17 -7.26 -8.77
C ALA A 109 3.72 -7.77 -7.43
N ARG A 110 4.31 -6.89 -6.60
CA ARG A 110 4.78 -7.24 -5.25
C ARG A 110 3.67 -7.76 -4.36
N GLY A 111 2.56 -7.03 -4.24
CA GLY A 111 1.40 -7.40 -3.43
C GLY A 111 0.73 -8.70 -3.86
N MET A 112 0.92 -9.12 -5.12
CA MET A 112 0.45 -10.42 -5.61
C MET A 112 1.38 -11.58 -5.26
N GLY A 113 2.49 -11.33 -4.56
CA GLY A 113 3.46 -12.34 -4.11
C GLY A 113 4.55 -12.63 -5.14
N LEU A 114 4.78 -11.74 -6.12
CA LEU A 114 5.86 -11.89 -7.10
C LEU A 114 7.25 -11.54 -6.53
N GLU A 115 7.33 -11.07 -5.27
CA GLU A 115 8.58 -10.72 -4.58
C GLU A 115 9.56 -11.87 -4.41
N SER A 116 9.09 -13.12 -4.31
CA SER A 116 9.97 -14.28 -4.18
C SER A 116 10.90 -14.50 -5.39
N GLN A 117 10.71 -13.76 -6.49
CA GLN A 117 11.48 -13.91 -7.71
C GLN A 117 12.19 -12.64 -8.19
N MET A 118 12.35 -11.62 -7.34
CA MET A 118 13.09 -10.39 -7.68
C MET A 118 12.59 -9.66 -8.95
N TRP A 119 11.43 -10.04 -9.51
CA TRP A 119 10.98 -9.57 -10.82
C TRP A 119 10.77 -8.05 -10.84
N ALA A 120 10.05 -7.55 -9.82
CA ALA A 120 9.82 -6.11 -9.70
C ALA A 120 11.14 -5.34 -9.57
N ALA A 121 12.08 -5.88 -8.77
CA ALA A 121 13.43 -5.30 -8.62
C ALA A 121 14.19 -5.27 -9.96
N GLY A 122 14.16 -6.35 -10.75
CA GLY A 122 14.76 -6.38 -12.09
C GLY A 122 14.13 -5.38 -13.06
N GLN A 123 12.79 -5.21 -13.03
CA GLN A 123 12.13 -4.19 -13.84
C GLN A 123 12.52 -2.77 -13.43
N ILE A 124 12.74 -2.54 -12.14
CA ILE A 124 13.21 -1.25 -11.63
C ILE A 124 14.63 -0.97 -12.11
N GLU A 125 15.53 -1.95 -12.02
CA GLU A 125 16.90 -1.83 -12.54
C GLU A 125 16.91 -1.53 -14.05
N GLU A 126 16.11 -2.25 -14.83
CA GLU A 126 15.92 -1.99 -16.27
C GLU A 126 15.47 -0.54 -16.53
N LEU A 127 14.44 -0.07 -15.81
CA LEU A 127 13.90 1.27 -15.99
C LEU A 127 14.89 2.36 -15.59
N LEU A 128 15.65 2.16 -14.51
CA LEU A 128 16.62 3.12 -14.03
C LEU A 128 17.85 3.23 -14.94
N ALA A 129 18.22 2.13 -15.60
CA ALA A 129 19.27 2.12 -16.61
C ALA A 129 18.87 2.85 -17.91
N MET A 130 17.58 3.05 -18.16
CA MET A 130 17.07 3.75 -19.34
C MET A 130 16.96 5.27 -19.14
N PRO A 131 17.26 6.08 -20.18
CA PRO A 131 16.93 7.50 -20.20
C PRO A 131 15.44 7.74 -19.93
N LYS A 132 15.09 8.78 -19.17
CA LYS A 132 13.69 9.08 -18.82
C LYS A 132 12.76 9.21 -20.04
N SER A 133 13.27 9.74 -21.16
CA SER A 133 12.55 9.89 -22.42
C SER A 133 12.19 8.57 -23.10
N GLU A 134 12.86 7.47 -22.76
CA GLU A 134 12.65 6.15 -23.35
C GLU A 134 11.80 5.23 -22.46
N ARG A 135 11.52 5.64 -21.23
CA ARG A 135 10.70 4.85 -20.30
C ARG A 135 9.25 4.87 -20.76
N ASN A 136 8.63 3.70 -20.79
CA ASN A 136 7.25 3.53 -21.23
C ASN A 136 6.43 2.76 -20.18
N SER A 137 5.51 3.45 -19.50
CA SER A 137 4.68 2.88 -18.43
C SER A 137 3.80 1.75 -18.96
N ALA A 138 3.29 1.85 -20.18
CA ALA A 138 2.46 0.83 -20.80
C ALA A 138 3.19 -0.51 -20.98
N VAL A 139 4.50 -0.48 -21.25
CA VAL A 139 5.31 -1.70 -21.36
C VAL A 139 5.43 -2.39 -20.00
N VAL A 140 5.69 -1.62 -18.94
CA VAL A 140 5.79 -2.15 -17.57
C VAL A 140 4.45 -2.74 -17.12
N GLN A 141 3.35 -2.05 -17.39
CA GLN A 141 2.00 -2.53 -17.11
C GLN A 141 1.71 -3.85 -17.85
N ALA A 142 2.02 -3.93 -19.15
CA ALA A 142 1.81 -5.14 -19.93
C ALA A 142 2.63 -6.33 -19.40
N LYS A 143 3.91 -6.11 -19.08
CA LYS A 143 4.78 -7.15 -18.50
C LYS A 143 4.28 -7.57 -17.11
N ALA A 144 3.89 -6.63 -16.25
CA ALA A 144 3.35 -6.93 -14.93
C ALA A 144 2.05 -7.75 -15.01
N PHE A 145 1.13 -7.39 -15.91
CA PHE A 145 -0.09 -8.14 -16.14
C PHE A 145 0.19 -9.57 -16.63
N GLN A 146 1.10 -9.72 -17.59
CA GLN A 146 1.52 -11.03 -18.09
C GLN A 146 2.10 -11.89 -16.97
N GLU A 147 2.93 -11.31 -16.12
CA GLU A 147 3.56 -12.01 -15.00
C GLU A 147 2.53 -12.43 -13.93
N ILE A 148 1.56 -11.56 -13.61
CA ILE A 148 0.50 -11.89 -12.65
C ILE A 148 -0.39 -13.02 -13.18
N THR A 149 -0.80 -12.93 -14.45
CA THR A 149 -1.72 -13.90 -15.06
C THR A 149 -1.09 -15.25 -15.34
N SER A 150 0.23 -15.31 -15.53
CA SER A 150 0.96 -16.59 -15.65
C SER A 150 0.88 -17.42 -14.36
N ARG A 151 0.67 -16.77 -13.20
CA ARG A 151 0.67 -17.42 -11.88
C ARG A 151 -0.70 -17.48 -11.21
N LYS A 152 -1.56 -16.48 -11.43
CA LYS A 152 -2.90 -16.40 -10.84
C LYS A 152 -3.96 -16.53 -11.92
N LYS A 153 -4.53 -17.73 -12.01
CA LYS A 153 -5.71 -17.97 -12.87
C LYS A 153 -6.88 -17.09 -12.43
N GLY A 154 -7.56 -16.48 -13.40
CA GLY A 154 -8.77 -15.69 -13.16
C GLY A 154 -8.56 -14.19 -12.91
N PHE A 155 -7.31 -13.71 -12.87
CA PHE A 155 -7.05 -12.27 -12.78
C PHE A 155 -7.27 -11.60 -14.14
N ARG A 156 -8.21 -10.66 -14.24
CA ARG A 156 -8.62 -10.07 -15.54
C ARG A 156 -7.90 -8.75 -15.79
N LEU A 157 -7.67 -8.44 -17.07
CA LEU A 157 -7.03 -7.18 -17.50
C LEU A 157 -7.78 -5.94 -16.99
N LYS A 158 -9.12 -6.00 -16.97
CA LYS A 158 -9.94 -4.91 -16.44
C LYS A 158 -9.63 -4.61 -14.97
N ASP A 159 -9.48 -5.66 -14.15
CA ASP A 159 -9.21 -5.52 -12.72
C ASP A 159 -7.78 -4.93 -12.53
N PHE A 160 -6.81 -5.41 -13.32
CA PHE A 160 -5.44 -4.87 -13.32
C PHE A 160 -5.38 -3.39 -13.69
N ASN A 161 -6.00 -3.00 -14.82
CA ASN A 161 -5.99 -1.61 -15.27
C ASN A 161 -6.65 -0.68 -14.25
N GLN A 162 -7.73 -1.14 -13.62
CA GLN A 162 -8.39 -0.38 -12.56
C GLN A 162 -7.47 -0.18 -11.35
N PHE A 163 -6.67 -1.19 -10.97
CA PHE A 163 -5.68 -1.01 -9.90
C PHE A 163 -4.55 -0.06 -10.30
N VAL A 164 -4.06 -0.12 -11.54
CA VAL A 164 -3.00 0.77 -12.01
C VAL A 164 -3.47 2.22 -12.04
N GLU A 165 -4.63 2.49 -12.63
CA GLU A 165 -5.22 3.84 -12.73
C GLU A 165 -5.47 4.44 -11.34
N LYS A 166 -5.96 3.63 -10.39
CA LYS A 166 -6.18 4.08 -9.01
C LYS A 166 -4.87 4.25 -8.24
N GLY A 167 -3.92 3.34 -8.45
CA GLY A 167 -2.61 3.42 -7.84
C GLY A 167 -1.88 4.68 -8.29
N SER A 168 -1.85 4.96 -9.59
CA SER A 168 -1.11 6.10 -10.14
C SER A 168 -1.59 7.43 -9.57
N ARG A 169 -2.91 7.65 -9.46
CA ARG A 169 -3.50 8.87 -8.86
C ARG A 169 -3.10 9.13 -7.42
N ASN A 170 -2.86 8.07 -6.65
CA ASN A 170 -2.46 8.17 -5.25
C ASN A 170 -0.94 8.29 -5.06
N MET A 171 -0.17 8.29 -6.17
CA MET A 171 1.29 8.21 -6.19
C MET A 171 1.95 9.32 -7.03
N GLU A 172 1.19 10.36 -7.38
CA GLU A 172 1.68 11.66 -7.84
C GLU A 172 2.13 12.54 -6.66
#